data_AF-A0A7L1GF62-F1
#
_entry.id   AF-A0A7L1GF62-F1
#
_cell.length_a   1.000
_cell.length_b   1.000
_cell.length_c   1.000
_cell.angle_alpha   90.00
_cell.angle_beta   90.00
_cell.angle_gamma   90.00
#
_symmetry.space_group_name_H-M   'P 1'
#
loop_
_entity.id
_entity.type
_entity.pdbx_description
1 polymer ?
#
loop_
_entity_poly.entity_id
_entity_poly.type
_entity_poly.pdbx_seq_one_letter_code
_entity_poly.pdbx_strand_id
1 'polypeptide(L)'
;LVIETLREVDPTRRCYRMVGGILVERTVKEVLPALENNKEQISKIIETLNQQLQAKGRELNDFREKHNIRLVGEEDPKQPPKEGPEGAGAKGGAAGVLVS
;
A
#
# COMPACT_ATOMS: atom_id res chain seq x y z
N LEU A 1 -3.95 17.11 -16.76
CA LEU A 1 -2.77 18.00 -16.89
C LEU A 1 -1.96 17.75 -18.17
N VAL A 2 -1.09 16.75 -18.29
CA VAL A 2 -0.19 16.62 -19.48
C VAL A 2 -0.94 16.24 -20.77
N ILE A 3 -1.84 15.26 -20.70
CA ILE A 3 -2.62 14.80 -21.87
C ILE A 3 -3.54 15.92 -22.37
N GLU A 4 -4.19 16.66 -21.46
CA GLU A 4 -5.05 17.80 -21.80
C GLU A 4 -4.27 18.89 -22.55
N THR A 5 -3.09 19.27 -22.04
CA THR A 5 -2.27 20.28 -22.72
C THR A 5 -1.78 19.85 -24.09
N LEU A 6 -1.55 18.55 -24.31
CA LEU A 6 -1.08 18.04 -25.61
C LEU A 6 -2.22 17.90 -26.64
N ARG A 7 -3.48 17.88 -26.21
CA ARG A 7 -4.65 17.81 -27.11
C ARG A 7 -4.91 19.14 -27.83
N GLU A 8 -4.54 20.26 -27.20
CA GLU A 8 -4.69 21.61 -27.78
C GLU A 8 -3.54 21.96 -28.75
N VAL A 9 -2.52 21.12 -28.82
CA VAL A 9 -1.32 21.32 -29.64
C VAL A 9 -1.45 20.57 -30.95
N ASP A 10 -0.90 21.15 -32.03
CA ASP A 10 -0.90 20.56 -33.36
C ASP A 10 -0.30 19.13 -33.36
N PRO A 11 -1.01 18.13 -33.92
CA PRO A 11 -0.58 16.72 -33.90
C PRO A 11 0.71 16.44 -34.70
N THR A 12 1.05 17.30 -35.66
CA THR A 12 2.27 17.21 -36.48
C THR A 12 3.47 17.88 -35.81
N ARG A 13 3.25 18.65 -34.74
CA ARG A 13 4.33 19.30 -33.99
C ARG A 13 5.28 18.25 -33.42
N ARG A 14 6.57 18.52 -33.58
CA ARG A 14 7.64 17.70 -33.01
C ARG A 14 7.59 17.80 -31.49
N CYS A 15 7.71 16.67 -30.83
CA CYS A 15 7.79 16.53 -29.39
C CYS A 15 8.98 15.65 -29.02
N TYR A 16 9.55 15.85 -27.85
CA TYR A 16 10.71 15.10 -27.39
C TYR A 16 10.35 14.28 -26.16
N ARG A 17 10.64 12.98 -26.20
CA ARG A 17 10.48 12.09 -25.05
C ARG A 17 11.85 11.85 -24.42
N MET A 18 11.97 12.13 -23.12
CA MET A 18 13.16 11.82 -22.35
C MET A 18 13.14 10.35 -21.93
N VAL A 19 14.21 9.60 -22.26
CA VAL A 19 14.40 8.21 -21.85
C VAL A 19 15.85 8.05 -21.41
N GLY A 20 16.08 7.73 -20.13
CA GLY A 20 17.43 7.43 -19.61
C GLY A 20 18.46 8.54 -19.84
N GLY A 21 18.04 9.81 -19.90
CA GLY A 21 18.93 10.96 -20.15
C GLY A 21 19.10 11.36 -21.61
N ILE A 22 18.51 10.62 -22.56
CA ILE A 22 18.52 10.95 -23.99
C ILE A 22 17.14 11.46 -24.41
N LEU A 23 17.10 12.49 -25.27
CA LEU A 23 15.87 12.99 -25.88
C LEU A 23 15.64 12.28 -27.21
N VAL A 24 14.49 11.61 -27.34
CA VAL A 24 14.04 10.96 -28.56
C VAL A 24 13.02 11.86 -29.26
N GLU A 25 13.29 12.23 -30.51
CA GLU A 25 12.36 13.00 -31.34
C GLU A 25 11.17 12.14 -31.77
N ARG A 26 9.97 12.67 -31.56
CA ARG A 26 8.67 12.06 -31.90
C ARG A 26 7.69 13.15 -32.34
N THR A 27 6.48 12.76 -32.70
CA THR A 27 5.38 13.69 -32.99
C THR A 27 4.26 13.54 -31.97
N VAL A 28 3.48 14.61 -31.77
CA VAL A 28 2.36 14.59 -30.80
C VAL A 28 1.39 13.44 -31.12
N LYS A 29 1.10 13.20 -32.40
CA LYS A 29 0.27 12.05 -32.85
C LYS A 29 0.79 10.67 -32.39
N GLU A 30 2.09 10.51 -32.21
CA GLU A 30 2.70 9.24 -31.75
C GLU A 30 2.73 9.16 -30.22
N VAL A 31 2.90 10.29 -29.54
CA VAL A 31 3.08 10.34 -28.08
C VAL A 31 1.75 10.36 -27.33
N LEU A 32 0.74 11.03 -27.87
CA LEU A 32 -0.57 11.18 -27.24
C LEU A 32 -1.26 9.83 -26.93
N PRO A 33 -1.39 8.89 -27.89
CA PRO A 33 -1.99 7.58 -27.60
C PRO A 33 -1.14 6.75 -26.62
N ALA A 34 0.19 6.89 -26.64
CA ALA A 34 1.06 6.20 -25.70
C ALA A 34 0.84 6.71 -24.26
N LEU A 35 0.66 8.02 -24.08
CA LEU A 35 0.37 8.61 -22.76
C LEU A 35 -1.01 8.17 -22.23
N GLU A 36 -2.03 8.13 -23.09
CA GLU A 36 -3.37 7.68 -22.70
C GLU A 36 -3.37 6.21 -22.27
N ASN A 37 -2.78 5.32 -23.07
CA ASN A 37 -2.66 3.91 -22.72
C ASN A 37 -1.88 3.70 -21.42
N ASN A 38 -0.74 4.39 -21.24
CA ASN A 38 0.04 4.29 -20.01
C ASN A 38 -0.76 4.73 -18.78
N LYS A 39 -1.54 5.82 -18.88
CA LYS A 39 -2.39 6.29 -17.79
C LYS A 39 -3.45 5.24 -17.41
N GLU A 40 -4.10 4.65 -18.40
CA GLU A 40 -5.10 3.60 -18.17
C GLU A 40 -4.50 2.36 -17.52
N GLN A 41 -3.34 1.91 -18.01
CA GLN A 41 -2.63 0.75 -17.43
C GLN A 41 -2.24 1.00 -15.98
N ILE A 42 -1.67 2.17 -15.67
CA ILE A 42 -1.33 2.53 -14.29
C ILE A 42 -2.58 2.53 -13.40
N SER A 43 -3.69 3.07 -13.89
CA SER A 43 -4.95 3.11 -13.12
C SER A 43 -5.46 1.70 -12.81
N LYS A 44 -5.44 0.79 -13.78
CA LYS A 44 -5.81 -0.63 -13.59
C LYS A 44 -4.89 -1.34 -12.60
N ILE A 45 -3.59 -1.05 -12.63
CA ILE A 45 -2.61 -1.62 -11.69
C ILE A 45 -2.90 -1.15 -10.27
N ILE A 46 -3.21 0.14 -10.09
CA ILE A 46 -3.59 0.69 -8.77
C ILE A 46 -4.83 -0.02 -8.22
N GLU A 47 -5.86 -0.20 -9.04
CA GLU A 47 -7.07 -0.94 -8.63
C GLU A 47 -6.75 -2.39 -8.24
N THR A 48 -5.93 -3.07 -9.05
CA THR A 48 -5.50 -4.45 -8.77
C THR A 48 -4.73 -4.54 -7.46
N LEU A 49 -3.81 -3.61 -7.20
CA LEU A 49 -3.04 -3.56 -5.96
C LEU A 49 -3.94 -3.28 -4.75
N ASN A 50 -4.93 -2.40 -4.87
CA ASN A 50 -5.91 -2.15 -3.81
C ASN A 50 -6.74 -3.41 -3.50
N GLN A 51 -7.16 -4.15 -4.51
CA GLN A 51 -7.86 -5.43 -4.32
C GLN A 51 -6.98 -6.45 -3.61
N GLN A 52 -5.71 -6.57 -4.01
CA GLN A 52 -4.75 -7.47 -3.35
C GLN A 52 -4.52 -7.07 -1.88
N LEU A 53 -4.43 -5.78 -1.58
CA LEU A 53 -4.27 -5.27 -0.23
C LEU A 53 -5.50 -5.62 0.64
N GLN A 54 -6.71 -5.42 0.12
CA GLN A 54 -7.94 -5.79 0.83
C GLN A 54 -8.09 -7.30 1.02
N ALA A 55 -7.76 -8.09 -0.01
CA ALA A 55 -7.78 -9.56 0.08
C ALA A 55 -6.80 -10.05 1.16
N LYS A 56 -5.56 -9.54 1.15
CA LYS A 56 -4.55 -9.88 2.17
C LYS A 56 -4.93 -9.36 3.56
N GLY A 57 -5.56 -8.19 3.66
CA GLY A 57 -6.09 -7.68 4.93
C GLY A 57 -7.14 -8.61 5.54
N ARG A 58 -8.05 -9.13 4.71
CA ARG A 58 -9.05 -10.14 5.14
C ARG A 58 -8.38 -11.44 5.55
N GLU A 59 -7.47 -11.97 4.74
CA GLU A 59 -6.72 -13.19 5.08
C GLU A 59 -5.96 -13.06 6.40
N LEU A 60 -5.37 -11.89 6.67
CA LEU A 60 -4.69 -11.62 7.94
C LEU A 60 -5.66 -11.59 9.12
N ASN A 61 -6.83 -10.97 8.98
CA ASN A 61 -7.84 -10.94 10.04
C ASN A 61 -8.40 -12.34 10.31
N ASP A 62 -8.75 -13.09 9.26
CA ASP A 62 -9.23 -14.47 9.40
C ASP A 62 -8.19 -15.36 10.09
N PHE A 63 -6.91 -15.17 9.76
CA PHE A 63 -5.82 -15.90 10.39
C PHE A 63 -5.65 -15.52 11.87
N ARG A 64 -5.80 -14.23 12.22
CA ARG A 64 -5.79 -13.77 13.62
C ARG A 64 -6.93 -14.38 14.42
N GLU A 65 -8.14 -14.40 13.88
CA GLU A 65 -9.32 -14.97 14.55
C GLU A 65 -9.20 -16.48 14.74
N LYS A 66 -8.81 -17.22 13.70
CA LYS A 66 -8.69 -18.69 13.75
C LYS A 66 -7.60 -19.17 14.72
N HIS A 67 -6.52 -18.40 14.85
CA HIS A 67 -5.37 -18.79 15.65
C HIS A 67 -5.22 -17.98 16.95
N ASN A 68 -6.20 -17.12 17.28
CA ASN A 68 -6.18 -16.26 18.46
C ASN A 68 -4.89 -15.42 18.61
N ILE A 69 -4.30 -15.01 17.48
CA ILE A 69 -2.98 -14.35 17.45
C ILE A 69 -3.14 -12.90 17.94
N ARG A 70 -2.52 -12.60 19.08
CA ARG A 70 -2.45 -11.26 19.67
C ARG A 70 -1.17 -10.58 19.21
N LEU A 71 -1.29 -9.37 18.65
CA LEU A 71 -0.14 -8.48 18.43
C LEU A 71 0.37 -8.04 19.80
N VAL A 72 1.63 -8.33 20.09
CA VAL A 72 2.29 -7.91 21.34
C VAL A 72 2.39 -6.38 21.31
N GLY A 73 1.48 -5.70 22.01
CA GLY A 73 1.42 -4.23 22.10
C GLY A 73 0.02 -3.61 22.03
N GLU A 74 -1.04 -4.37 21.68
CA GLU A 74 -2.42 -3.87 21.72
C GLU A 74 -3.06 -4.28 23.06
N GLU A 75 -3.27 -3.30 23.94
CA GLU A 75 -3.95 -3.49 25.22
C GLU A 75 -5.42 -3.80 24.95
N ASP A 76 -5.89 -4.91 25.51
CA ASP A 76 -7.25 -5.44 25.36
C ASP A 76 -8.27 -4.49 26.02
N PRO A 77 -9.21 -3.83 25.31
CA PRO A 77 -10.27 -3.06 25.95
C PRO A 77 -11.38 -3.95 26.54
N LYS A 78 -11.18 -5.26 26.67
CA LYS A 78 -12.16 -6.19 27.25
C LYS A 78 -11.68 -6.79 28.56
N GLN A 79 -11.39 -5.92 29.53
CA GLN A 79 -11.50 -6.28 30.95
C GLN A 79 -12.91 -5.96 31.45
N PRO A 80 -13.75 -6.94 31.83
CA PRO A 80 -14.78 -6.69 32.82
C PRO A 80 -14.12 -6.51 34.21
N PRO A 81 -14.75 -5.74 35.13
CA PRO A 81 -14.12 -5.30 36.37
C PRO A 81 -13.76 -6.44 37.33
N LYS A 82 -12.67 -6.21 38.08
CA LYS A 82 -12.15 -7.05 39.17
C LYS A 82 -13.21 -7.45 40.19
N GLU A 83 -13.24 -8.72 40.55
CA GLU A 83 -13.52 -9.18 41.93
C GLU A 83 -12.44 -10.20 42.32
N GLY A 84 -11.78 -9.99 43.47
CA GLY A 84 -10.82 -10.93 44.07
C GLY A 84 -11.55 -12.14 44.70
N PRO A 85 -10.81 -13.14 45.21
CA PRO A 85 -9.98 -12.92 46.40
C PRO A 85 -8.59 -13.60 46.39
N GLU A 86 -7.85 -13.25 47.44
CA GLU A 86 -6.51 -13.65 47.88
C GLU A 86 -6.06 -15.10 47.63
N GLY A 87 -4.76 -15.26 47.36
CA GLY A 87 -4.07 -16.55 47.40
C GLY A 87 -2.61 -16.52 46.96
N ALA A 88 -1.72 -16.20 47.90
CA ALA A 88 -0.25 -16.39 47.97
C ALA A 88 0.52 -17.14 46.86
N GLY A 89 1.70 -16.59 46.48
CA GLY A 89 2.91 -17.44 46.33
C GLY A 89 3.81 -17.25 45.08
N ALA A 90 4.93 -16.55 45.29
CA ALA A 90 6.31 -16.87 44.83
C ALA A 90 6.73 -16.89 43.32
N LYS A 91 7.61 -15.92 42.99
CA LYS A 91 8.91 -15.96 42.26
C LYS A 91 9.05 -16.54 40.84
N GLY A 92 9.72 -15.75 39.98
CA GLY A 92 10.54 -16.16 38.83
C GLY A 92 10.06 -15.58 37.49
N GLY A 93 10.84 -14.94 36.63
CA GLY A 93 12.24 -14.55 36.57
C GLY A 93 12.40 -13.56 35.40
N ALA A 94 13.35 -12.63 35.52
CA ALA A 94 13.64 -11.60 34.53
C ALA A 94 14.48 -12.15 33.36
N ALA A 95 14.08 -11.88 32.11
CA ALA A 95 14.97 -11.84 30.95
C ALA A 95 14.23 -11.23 29.74
N GLY A 96 14.20 -9.89 29.65
CA GLY A 96 13.83 -9.18 28.42
C GLY A 96 15.06 -8.45 27.90
N VAL A 97 15.55 -8.82 26.71
CA VAL A 97 16.60 -8.07 26.00
C VAL A 97 15.91 -7.05 25.10
N LEU A 98 16.19 -5.77 25.34
CA LEU A 98 15.76 -4.64 24.52
C LEU A 98 16.88 -4.32 23.52
N VAL A 99 16.57 -4.22 22.23
CA VAL A 99 17.46 -3.62 21.23
C VAL A 99 16.78 -2.37 20.67
N SER A 100 17.55 -1.28 20.62
CA SER A 100 17.13 0.09 20.29
C SER A 100 16.78 0.31 18.83
#